data_AF-A0A6B0YR00-F1
#
_entry.id   AF-A0A6B0YR00-F1
#
_cell.length_a   1.000
_cell.length_b   1.000
_cell.length_c   1.000
_cell.angle_alpha   90.00
_cell.angle_beta   90.00
_cell.angle_gamma   90.00
#
_symmetry.space_group_name_H-M   'P 1'
#
loop_
_entity.id
_entity.type
_entity.pdbx_description
1 polymer ?
#
loop_
_entity_poly.entity_id
_entity_poly.type
_entity_poly.pdbx_seq_one_letter_code
_entity_poly.pdbx_strand_id
1 'polypeptide(L)'
;MESLFLQGVVFSALVIGGLAIIGWWLFMSPLDRSLSTDAARNHVVVASPQLSFRLAILIGISSLLICAGSYWDLSEHVITGTVPGGEDFLWPPHIMIYASFLLAFLVALSGTVALAIPNLKSGVRDPRLWARHNPYVAAAVLLAGYGLLSIPSDAIWHELYGLDLTPWSPPHIFLAAAAASLPVAAVGLMGRAQIRGRLAKWTDFLKLIYLALGINLLLIIAVIEWEVVVNHIELVANRPVWVFPLITGAISFAALVLARRVAPGPWTATVMALIYLGIRVCAMTLVLQITGVRPKLTLIFLLGALFLDMVCQRMDRRGIHGGWRRALIAGGAFTVGFIPIARGTINVHLRHVMEVLTYFDFTDTVMAALALFLLTVALYPVLARLGDWLEDAKKMV
;
A
#
# COMPACT_ATOMS: atom_id res chain seq x y z
N MET A 1 0.72 -32.27 11.63
CA MET A 1 1.53 -31.03 11.53
C MET A 1 2.32 -30.97 10.22
N GLU A 2 3.19 -31.93 9.89
CA GLU A 2 3.96 -31.89 8.63
C GLU A 2 3.10 -31.83 7.35
N SER A 3 1.99 -32.58 7.31
CA SER A 3 1.07 -32.57 6.16
C SER A 3 0.37 -31.22 5.97
N LEU A 4 -0.02 -30.56 7.06
CA LEU A 4 -0.77 -29.31 7.04
C LEU A 4 0.15 -28.12 6.75
N PHE A 5 1.39 -28.16 7.25
CA PHE A 5 2.44 -27.20 6.89
C PHE A 5 2.75 -27.26 5.38
N LEU A 6 2.94 -28.47 4.85
CA LEU A 6 3.17 -28.66 3.42
C LEU A 6 1.96 -28.16 2.61
N GLN A 7 0.73 -28.41 3.06
CA GLN A 7 -0.48 -27.89 2.42
C GLN A 7 -0.50 -26.36 2.40
N GLY A 8 -0.22 -25.70 3.53
CA GLY A 8 -0.16 -24.25 3.63
C GLY A 8 0.88 -23.65 2.68
N VAL A 9 2.11 -24.17 2.70
CA VAL A 9 3.19 -23.71 1.82
C VAL A 9 2.86 -23.94 0.35
N VAL A 10 2.39 -25.14 -0.01
CA VAL A 10 2.02 -25.47 -1.40
C VAL A 10 0.86 -24.59 -1.87
N PHE A 11 -0.16 -24.40 -1.04
CA PHE A 11 -1.30 -23.56 -1.38
C PHE A 11 -0.88 -22.10 -1.57
N SER A 12 -0.13 -21.51 -0.63
CA SER A 12 0.42 -20.15 -0.79
C SER A 12 1.26 -20.03 -2.06
N ALA A 13 2.15 -21.00 -2.32
CA ALA A 13 3.01 -21.00 -3.50
C ALA A 13 2.21 -21.11 -4.80
N LEU A 14 1.15 -21.92 -4.85
CA LEU A 14 0.28 -22.05 -6.02
C LEU A 14 -0.51 -20.76 -6.28
N VAL A 15 -1.05 -20.12 -5.24
CA VAL A 15 -1.79 -18.86 -5.39
C VAL A 15 -0.85 -17.73 -5.84
N ILE A 16 0.28 -17.56 -5.17
CA ILE A 16 1.28 -16.53 -5.50
C ILE A 16 1.85 -16.79 -6.90
N GLY A 17 2.32 -18.02 -7.16
CA GLY A 17 2.94 -18.42 -8.41
C GLY A 17 1.96 -18.34 -9.58
N GLY A 18 0.73 -18.82 -9.41
CA GLY A 18 -0.33 -18.76 -10.41
C GLY A 18 -0.64 -17.33 -10.83
N LEU A 19 -0.86 -16.43 -9.88
CA LEU A 19 -1.14 -15.02 -10.19
C LEU A 19 0.09 -14.28 -10.71
N ALA A 20 1.30 -14.62 -10.25
CA ALA A 20 2.55 -14.06 -10.79
C ALA A 20 2.73 -14.47 -12.26
N ILE A 21 2.45 -15.73 -12.61
CA ILE A 21 2.50 -16.23 -13.99
C ILE A 21 1.44 -15.52 -14.84
N ILE A 22 0.20 -15.37 -14.35
CA ILE A 22 -0.86 -14.65 -15.07
C ILE A 22 -0.47 -13.19 -15.27
N GLY A 23 0.04 -12.52 -14.23
CA GLY A 23 0.52 -11.14 -14.29
C GLY A 23 1.66 -10.98 -15.31
N TRP A 24 2.66 -11.85 -15.24
CA TRP A 24 3.74 -11.88 -16.24
C TRP A 24 3.19 -12.10 -17.65
N TRP A 25 2.27 -13.04 -17.82
CA TRP A 25 1.68 -13.33 -19.12
C TRP A 25 0.89 -12.13 -19.68
N LEU A 26 0.07 -11.48 -18.85
CA LEU A 26 -0.71 -10.32 -19.23
C LEU A 26 0.16 -9.12 -19.60
N PHE A 27 1.15 -8.79 -18.76
CA PHE A 27 1.88 -7.52 -18.87
C PHE A 27 3.21 -7.61 -19.61
N MET A 28 3.92 -8.75 -19.50
CA MET A 28 5.33 -8.85 -19.89
C MET A 28 5.60 -9.86 -21.01
N SER A 29 4.72 -10.86 -21.21
CA SER A 29 4.96 -11.87 -22.26
C SER A 29 5.04 -11.26 -23.67
N PRO A 30 5.82 -11.83 -24.59
CA PRO A 30 5.85 -11.36 -25.98
C PRO A 30 4.47 -11.46 -26.64
N LEU A 31 4.09 -10.42 -27.39
CA LEU A 31 2.92 -10.44 -28.27
C LEU A 31 3.32 -10.96 -29.65
N ASP A 32 2.41 -11.62 -30.34
CA ASP A 32 2.63 -12.03 -31.73
C ASP A 32 2.92 -10.80 -32.60
N ARG A 33 3.78 -10.95 -33.61
CA ARG A 33 4.21 -9.84 -34.47
C ARG A 33 3.02 -9.13 -35.13
N SER A 34 1.99 -9.87 -35.52
CA SER A 34 0.74 -9.32 -36.08
C SER A 34 0.00 -8.40 -35.09
N LEU A 35 -0.02 -8.74 -33.81
CA LEU A 35 -0.63 -7.98 -32.72
C LEU A 35 0.26 -6.84 -32.19
N SER A 36 1.56 -6.87 -32.54
CA SER A 36 2.52 -5.84 -32.16
C SER A 36 2.47 -4.59 -33.05
N THR A 37 1.75 -4.66 -34.18
CA THR A 37 1.60 -3.55 -35.13
C THR A 37 0.71 -2.43 -34.59
N ASP A 38 1.00 -1.18 -34.98
CA ASP A 38 0.21 -0.01 -34.53
C ASP A 38 -1.26 -0.10 -34.96
N ALA A 39 -1.53 -0.72 -36.12
CA ALA A 39 -2.89 -0.97 -36.60
C ALA A 39 -3.71 -1.83 -35.60
N ALA A 40 -3.12 -2.91 -35.06
CA ALA A 40 -3.80 -3.76 -34.08
C ALA A 40 -4.00 -3.06 -32.72
N ARG A 41 -3.12 -2.13 -32.35
CA ARG A 41 -3.19 -1.36 -31.10
C ARG A 41 -4.25 -0.27 -31.14
N ASN A 42 -4.39 0.41 -32.28
CA ASN A 42 -5.35 1.51 -32.46
C ASN A 42 -6.82 1.08 -32.35
N HIS A 43 -7.11 -0.22 -32.45
CA HIS A 43 -8.46 -0.76 -32.28
C HIS A 43 -8.79 -1.20 -30.84
N VAL A 44 -7.84 -1.16 -29.91
CA VAL A 44 -8.08 -1.59 -28.54
C VAL A 44 -8.90 -0.54 -27.79
N VAL A 45 -10.03 -0.98 -27.23
CA VAL A 45 -10.89 -0.12 -26.43
C VAL A 45 -10.23 0.18 -25.09
N VAL A 46 -10.05 1.46 -24.81
CA VAL A 46 -9.56 2.01 -23.53
C VAL A 46 -10.73 2.43 -22.67
N ALA A 47 -10.62 2.27 -21.35
CA ALA A 47 -11.62 2.69 -20.39
C ALA A 47 -11.93 4.18 -20.54
N SER A 48 -13.22 4.49 -20.68
CA SER A 48 -13.67 5.87 -20.75
C SER A 48 -13.32 6.63 -19.46
N PRO A 49 -13.24 7.96 -19.51
CA PRO A 49 -13.06 8.79 -18.32
C PRO A 49 -14.08 8.49 -17.21
N GLN A 50 -15.36 8.31 -17.58
CA GLN A 50 -16.42 8.02 -16.61
C GLN A 50 -16.29 6.61 -16.02
N LEU A 51 -15.93 5.62 -16.82
CA LEU A 51 -15.69 4.26 -16.32
C LEU A 51 -14.50 4.26 -15.35
N SER A 52 -13.40 4.88 -15.73
CA SER A 52 -12.20 5.01 -14.90
C SER A 52 -12.50 5.69 -13.56
N PHE A 53 -13.27 6.78 -13.57
CA PHE A 53 -13.71 7.47 -12.36
C PHE A 53 -14.55 6.55 -11.45
N ARG A 54 -15.57 5.88 -11.99
CA ARG A 54 -16.45 4.99 -11.22
C ARG A 54 -15.68 3.83 -10.60
N LEU A 55 -14.82 3.19 -11.38
CA LEU A 55 -13.96 2.11 -10.88
C LEU A 55 -13.02 2.60 -9.77
N ALA A 56 -12.41 3.77 -9.94
CA ALA A 56 -11.53 4.36 -8.92
C ALA A 56 -12.27 4.61 -7.60
N ILE A 57 -13.48 5.18 -7.65
CA ILE A 57 -14.30 5.44 -6.45
C ILE A 57 -14.65 4.13 -5.74
N LEU A 58 -15.14 3.12 -6.47
CA LEU A 58 -15.57 1.86 -5.87
C LEU A 58 -14.39 1.04 -5.31
N ILE A 59 -13.25 1.04 -5.99
CA ILE A 59 -12.01 0.42 -5.47
C ILE A 59 -11.49 1.22 -4.26
N GLY A 60 -11.63 2.55 -4.27
CA GLY A 60 -11.32 3.39 -3.11
C GLY A 60 -12.18 3.08 -1.88
N ILE A 61 -13.48 2.82 -2.09
CA ILE A 61 -14.40 2.38 -1.02
C ILE A 61 -13.97 1.01 -0.50
N SER A 62 -13.67 0.06 -1.38
CA SER A 62 -13.10 -1.23 -0.98
C SER A 62 -11.81 -1.06 -0.16
N SER A 63 -10.92 -0.16 -0.58
CA SER A 63 -9.66 0.14 0.12
C SER A 63 -9.89 0.74 1.52
N LEU A 64 -10.97 1.50 1.71
CA LEU A 64 -11.37 1.99 3.03
C LEU A 64 -11.91 0.86 3.92
N LEU A 65 -12.73 -0.03 3.34
CA LEU A 65 -13.28 -1.18 4.05
C LEU A 65 -12.18 -2.15 4.51
N ILE A 66 -11.21 -2.48 3.65
CA ILE A 66 -10.10 -3.33 4.06
C ILE A 66 -9.26 -2.64 5.14
N CYS A 67 -9.00 -1.34 5.02
CA CYS A 67 -8.24 -0.60 6.03
C CYS A 67 -8.92 -0.65 7.40
N ALA A 68 -10.22 -0.36 7.49
CA ALA A 68 -10.95 -0.42 8.74
C ALA A 68 -11.09 -1.86 9.26
N GLY A 69 -11.32 -2.83 8.37
CA GLY A 69 -11.35 -4.26 8.70
C GLY A 69 -10.04 -4.73 9.32
N SER A 70 -8.89 -4.41 8.73
CA SER A 70 -7.58 -4.82 9.24
C SER A 70 -7.22 -4.21 10.60
N TYR A 71 -7.63 -2.97 10.89
CA TYR A 71 -7.44 -2.42 12.24
C TYR A 71 -8.34 -3.08 13.29
N TRP A 72 -9.58 -3.35 12.91
CA TRP A 72 -10.50 -4.10 13.77
C TRP A 72 -9.94 -5.49 14.05
N ASP A 73 -9.53 -6.19 13.00
CA ASP A 73 -8.93 -7.53 13.05
C ASP A 73 -7.74 -7.61 14.01
N LEU A 74 -6.77 -6.71 13.80
CA LEU A 74 -5.64 -6.54 14.69
C LEU A 74 -6.06 -6.41 16.15
N SER A 75 -7.10 -5.63 16.43
CA SER A 75 -7.54 -5.41 17.80
C SER A 75 -8.21 -6.63 18.42
N GLU A 76 -8.92 -7.43 17.63
CA GLU A 76 -9.49 -8.72 18.07
C GLU A 76 -8.37 -9.73 18.39
N HIS A 77 -7.33 -9.79 17.56
CA HIS A 77 -6.16 -10.61 17.83
C HIS A 77 -5.47 -10.25 19.14
N VAL A 78 -5.40 -8.96 19.47
CA VAL A 78 -4.74 -8.46 20.68
C VAL A 78 -5.52 -8.84 21.95
N ILE A 79 -6.86 -8.79 21.91
CA ILE A 79 -7.67 -9.15 23.09
C ILE A 79 -7.82 -10.66 23.26
N THR A 80 -7.88 -11.41 22.15
CA THR A 80 -8.18 -12.85 22.17
C THR A 80 -6.91 -13.68 22.35
N GLY A 81 -5.76 -13.17 21.90
CA GLY A 81 -4.46 -13.83 22.09
C GLY A 81 -4.22 -14.95 21.10
N THR A 82 -4.63 -16.17 21.41
CA THR A 82 -4.46 -17.34 20.52
C THR A 82 -5.83 -17.90 20.16
N VAL A 83 -6.07 -18.09 18.86
CA VAL A 83 -7.31 -18.67 18.34
C VAL A 83 -7.00 -20.10 17.89
N PRO A 84 -7.48 -21.12 18.62
CA PRO A 84 -7.39 -22.50 18.17
C PRO A 84 -8.25 -22.69 16.92
N GLY A 85 -7.87 -23.60 16.03
CA GLY A 85 -8.82 -24.12 15.05
C GLY A 85 -9.13 -23.21 13.85
N GLY A 86 -8.52 -22.03 13.73
CA GLY A 86 -8.97 -21.00 12.79
C GLY A 86 -10.42 -20.54 13.07
N GLU A 87 -10.85 -20.57 14.34
CA GLU A 87 -12.19 -20.11 14.76
C GLU A 87 -12.45 -18.62 14.44
N ASP A 88 -11.40 -17.90 14.04
CA ASP A 88 -11.46 -16.53 13.55
C ASP A 88 -11.94 -16.42 12.10
N PHE A 89 -12.05 -17.51 11.35
CA PHE A 89 -12.35 -17.49 9.92
C PHE A 89 -13.55 -16.60 9.55
N LEU A 90 -14.62 -16.60 10.34
CA LEU A 90 -15.84 -15.79 10.13
C LEU A 90 -16.01 -14.65 11.13
N TRP A 91 -14.92 -14.19 11.73
CA TRP A 91 -14.98 -13.02 12.59
C TRP A 91 -15.53 -11.80 11.84
N PRO A 92 -16.27 -10.92 12.53
CA PRO A 92 -16.75 -9.68 11.93
C PRO A 92 -15.69 -8.88 11.14
N PRO A 93 -14.45 -8.67 11.64
CA PRO A 93 -13.40 -8.03 10.86
C PRO A 93 -13.02 -8.80 9.59
N HIS A 94 -12.89 -10.13 9.66
CA HIS A 94 -12.60 -10.97 8.50
C HIS A 94 -13.70 -10.87 7.44
N ILE A 95 -14.98 -10.89 7.83
CA ILE A 95 -16.10 -10.70 6.90
C ILE A 95 -15.98 -9.34 6.19
N MET A 96 -15.60 -8.29 6.91
CA MET A 96 -15.38 -6.96 6.32
C MET A 96 -14.20 -6.95 5.34
N ILE A 97 -13.09 -7.62 5.68
CA ILE A 97 -11.94 -7.79 4.79
C ILE A 97 -12.34 -8.60 3.54
N TYR A 98 -13.03 -9.72 3.68
CA TYR A 98 -13.47 -10.55 2.56
C TYR A 98 -14.44 -9.79 1.65
N ALA A 99 -15.41 -9.09 2.24
CA ALA A 99 -16.34 -8.25 1.49
C ALA A 99 -15.63 -7.14 0.72
N SER A 100 -14.56 -6.57 1.28
CA SER A 100 -13.76 -5.56 0.61
C SER A 100 -13.04 -6.11 -0.63
N PHE A 101 -12.39 -7.27 -0.53
CA PHE A 101 -11.73 -7.92 -1.66
C PHE A 101 -12.75 -8.39 -2.70
N LEU A 102 -13.88 -8.94 -2.26
CA LEU A 102 -14.96 -9.35 -3.16
C LEU A 102 -15.51 -8.15 -3.93
N LEU A 103 -15.74 -7.02 -3.26
CA LEU A 103 -16.18 -5.79 -3.90
C LEU A 103 -15.17 -5.32 -4.95
N ALA A 104 -13.88 -5.21 -4.60
CA ALA A 104 -12.84 -4.81 -5.55
C ALA A 104 -12.77 -5.77 -6.75
N PHE A 105 -12.88 -7.08 -6.51
CA PHE A 105 -12.83 -8.10 -7.54
C PHE A 105 -14.01 -7.97 -8.50
N LEU A 106 -15.24 -7.91 -7.99
CA LEU A 106 -16.44 -7.79 -8.81
C LEU A 106 -16.45 -6.46 -9.60
N VAL A 107 -16.03 -5.36 -8.98
CA VAL A 107 -15.89 -4.05 -9.63
C VAL A 107 -14.87 -4.11 -10.76
N ALA A 108 -13.65 -4.60 -10.50
CA ALA A 108 -12.60 -4.68 -11.50
C ALA A 108 -12.94 -5.69 -12.62
N LEU A 109 -13.60 -6.80 -12.27
CA LEU A 109 -14.08 -7.81 -13.22
C LEU A 109 -15.17 -7.23 -14.12
N SER A 110 -16.14 -6.49 -13.56
CA SER A 110 -17.16 -5.80 -14.35
C SER A 110 -16.55 -4.77 -15.30
N GLY A 111 -15.51 -4.04 -14.85
CA GLY A 111 -14.73 -3.15 -15.71
C GLY A 111 -14.02 -3.90 -16.84
N THR A 112 -13.44 -5.06 -16.54
CA THR A 112 -12.82 -5.94 -17.54
C THR A 112 -13.85 -6.42 -18.57
N VAL A 113 -15.04 -6.86 -18.13
CA VAL A 113 -16.13 -7.28 -19.03
C VAL A 113 -16.61 -6.12 -19.90
N ALA A 114 -16.78 -4.93 -19.32
CA ALA A 114 -17.17 -3.73 -20.05
C ALA A 114 -16.18 -3.35 -21.17
N LEU A 115 -14.89 -3.67 -20.99
CA LEU A 115 -13.84 -3.49 -21.99
C LEU A 115 -13.75 -4.66 -22.97
N ALA A 116 -13.93 -5.89 -22.49
CA ALA A 116 -13.79 -7.11 -23.28
C ALA A 116 -14.86 -7.22 -24.37
N ILE A 117 -16.13 -6.93 -24.06
CA ILE A 117 -17.25 -7.05 -25.01
C ILE A 117 -17.01 -6.25 -26.30
N PRO A 118 -16.75 -4.93 -26.25
CA PRO A 118 -16.52 -4.16 -27.48
C PRO A 118 -15.20 -4.52 -28.16
N ASN A 119 -14.14 -4.87 -27.42
CA ASN A 119 -12.90 -5.38 -28.02
C ASN A 119 -13.15 -6.67 -28.83
N LEU A 120 -13.87 -7.63 -28.28
CA LEU A 120 -14.23 -8.87 -28.96
C LEU A 120 -15.06 -8.61 -30.23
N LYS A 121 -16.03 -7.67 -30.16
CA LYS A 121 -16.82 -7.25 -31.32
C LYS A 121 -15.97 -6.61 -32.42
N SER A 122 -14.91 -5.89 -32.05
CA SER A 122 -13.95 -5.29 -32.99
C SER A 122 -12.87 -6.26 -33.48
N GLY A 123 -12.90 -7.53 -33.06
CA GLY A 123 -11.93 -8.55 -33.47
C GLY A 123 -10.65 -8.61 -32.62
N VAL A 124 -10.50 -7.74 -31.61
CA VAL A 124 -9.38 -7.79 -30.66
C VAL A 124 -9.65 -8.88 -29.63
N ARG A 125 -9.16 -10.10 -29.87
CA ARG A 125 -9.43 -11.29 -29.03
C ARG A 125 -8.38 -11.59 -27.97
N ASP A 126 -7.20 -10.98 -28.04
CA ASP A 126 -6.12 -11.24 -27.09
C ASP A 126 -6.28 -10.40 -25.81
N PRO A 127 -6.52 -11.00 -24.63
CA PRO A 127 -6.72 -10.27 -23.38
C PRO A 127 -5.46 -9.55 -22.89
N ARG A 128 -4.27 -9.93 -23.36
CA ARG A 128 -3.01 -9.22 -23.06
C ARG A 128 -3.06 -7.80 -23.61
N LEU A 129 -3.68 -7.59 -24.76
CA LEU A 129 -3.89 -6.25 -25.32
C LEU A 129 -4.82 -5.44 -24.43
N TRP A 130 -5.93 -6.02 -23.97
CA TRP A 130 -6.88 -5.31 -23.11
C TRP A 130 -6.23 -4.90 -21.79
N ALA A 131 -5.47 -5.82 -21.18
CA ALA A 131 -4.76 -5.58 -19.93
C ALA A 131 -3.68 -4.50 -20.06
N ARG A 132 -2.86 -4.54 -21.11
CA ARG A 132 -1.79 -3.54 -21.32
C ARG A 132 -2.33 -2.14 -21.62
N HIS A 133 -3.46 -2.06 -22.33
CA HIS A 133 -4.13 -0.77 -22.58
C HIS A 133 -4.94 -0.30 -21.37
N ASN A 134 -5.35 -1.19 -20.47
CA ASN A 134 -6.10 -0.89 -19.24
C ASN A 134 -5.43 -1.48 -17.99
N PRO A 135 -4.17 -1.08 -17.70
CA PRO A 135 -3.34 -1.79 -16.74
C PRO A 135 -3.88 -1.75 -15.31
N TYR A 136 -4.53 -0.65 -14.93
CA TYR A 136 -5.08 -0.50 -13.58
C TYR A 136 -6.33 -1.34 -13.35
N VAL A 137 -7.14 -1.59 -14.38
CA VAL A 137 -8.30 -2.50 -14.28
C VAL A 137 -7.81 -3.93 -14.12
N ALA A 138 -6.87 -4.34 -14.99
CA ALA A 138 -6.29 -5.68 -14.93
C ALA A 138 -5.51 -5.92 -13.62
N ALA A 139 -4.74 -4.93 -13.16
CA ALA A 139 -4.07 -4.99 -11.86
C ALA A 139 -5.08 -5.14 -10.72
N ALA A 140 -6.16 -4.36 -10.70
CA ALA A 140 -7.18 -4.47 -9.65
C ALA A 140 -7.83 -5.87 -9.60
N VAL A 141 -8.07 -6.52 -10.76
CA VAL A 141 -8.57 -7.91 -10.81
C VAL A 141 -7.56 -8.87 -10.18
N LEU A 142 -6.27 -8.77 -10.55
CA LEU A 142 -5.23 -9.67 -10.02
C LEU A 142 -5.02 -9.47 -8.51
N LEU A 143 -4.98 -8.23 -8.05
CA LEU A 143 -4.75 -7.88 -6.64
C LEU A 143 -5.94 -8.31 -5.77
N ALA A 144 -7.17 -8.02 -6.20
CA ALA A 144 -8.36 -8.45 -5.46
C ALA A 144 -8.56 -9.98 -5.53
N GLY A 145 -8.23 -10.58 -6.68
CA GLY A 145 -8.23 -12.03 -6.86
C GLY A 145 -7.22 -12.72 -5.94
N TYR A 146 -6.02 -12.14 -5.77
CA TYR A 146 -5.05 -12.61 -4.78
C TYR A 146 -5.64 -12.57 -3.37
N GLY A 147 -6.27 -11.45 -2.98
CA GLY A 147 -6.91 -11.32 -1.68
C GLY A 147 -7.91 -12.43 -1.39
N LEU A 148 -8.81 -12.70 -2.35
CA LEU A 148 -9.82 -13.78 -2.22
C LEU A 148 -9.20 -15.17 -2.19
N LEU A 149 -8.22 -15.44 -3.05
CA LEU A 149 -7.58 -16.76 -3.14
C LEU A 149 -6.66 -17.05 -1.94
N SER A 150 -6.27 -16.03 -1.18
CA SER A 150 -5.40 -16.17 -0.02
C SER A 150 -6.17 -16.45 1.28
N ILE A 151 -7.50 -16.30 1.29
CA ILE A 151 -8.34 -16.58 2.47
C ILE A 151 -8.12 -17.99 3.04
N PRO A 152 -8.08 -19.08 2.24
CA PRO A 152 -7.80 -20.41 2.78
C PRO A 152 -6.36 -20.55 3.27
N SER A 153 -5.42 -19.80 2.66
CA SER A 153 -4.03 -19.80 3.10
C SER A 153 -3.96 -19.28 4.53
N ASP A 154 -4.55 -18.12 4.78
CA ASP A 154 -4.57 -17.46 6.08
C ASP A 154 -5.13 -18.39 7.19
N ALA A 155 -6.28 -19.02 6.92
CA ALA A 155 -6.89 -19.99 7.85
C ALA A 155 -5.98 -21.19 8.16
N ILE A 156 -5.27 -21.74 7.17
CA ILE A 156 -4.31 -22.84 7.38
C ILE A 156 -3.13 -22.37 8.25
N TRP A 157 -2.67 -21.13 8.08
CA TRP A 157 -1.58 -20.58 8.88
C TRP A 157 -2.00 -20.37 10.33
N HIS A 158 -3.22 -19.89 10.58
CA HIS A 158 -3.78 -19.79 11.93
C HIS A 158 -3.94 -21.15 12.59
N GLU A 159 -4.33 -22.19 11.84
CA GLU A 159 -4.40 -23.57 12.34
C GLU A 159 -3.02 -24.12 12.75
N LEU A 160 -1.96 -23.75 12.03
CA LEU A 160 -0.61 -24.25 12.27
C LEU A 160 0.11 -23.56 13.42
N TYR A 161 -0.03 -22.23 13.51
CA TYR A 161 0.83 -21.39 14.32
C TYR A 161 0.05 -20.56 15.36
N GLY A 162 -1.28 -20.63 15.36
CA GLY A 162 -2.13 -19.71 16.11
C GLY A 162 -2.15 -18.32 15.45
N LEU A 163 -2.55 -17.30 16.21
CA LEU A 163 -2.58 -15.92 15.70
C LEU A 163 -1.16 -15.42 15.41
N ASP A 164 -0.98 -14.81 14.23
CA ASP A 164 0.27 -14.14 13.84
C ASP A 164 0.43 -12.82 14.59
N LEU A 165 0.73 -12.89 15.89
CA LEU A 165 0.95 -11.71 16.73
C LEU A 165 2.10 -10.83 16.22
N THR A 166 3.01 -11.42 15.42
CA THR A 166 3.86 -10.66 14.50
C THR A 166 3.41 -11.00 13.08
N PRO A 167 2.87 -10.06 12.28
CA PRO A 167 2.16 -10.36 11.03
C PRO A 167 3.10 -10.67 9.85
N TRP A 168 4.20 -11.37 10.10
CA TRP A 168 5.25 -11.65 9.12
C TRP A 168 5.07 -13.00 8.40
N SER A 169 3.94 -13.68 8.61
CA SER A 169 3.69 -14.89 7.85
C SER A 169 3.53 -14.56 6.36
N PRO A 170 3.85 -15.51 5.46
CA PRO A 170 3.71 -15.29 4.04
C PRO A 170 2.32 -14.77 3.63
N PRO A 171 1.17 -15.34 4.09
CA PRO A 171 -0.15 -14.82 3.74
C PRO A 171 -0.30 -13.32 4.07
N HIS A 172 0.07 -12.89 5.28
CA HIS A 172 -0.06 -11.50 5.70
C HIS A 172 0.79 -10.54 4.86
N ILE A 173 2.05 -10.89 4.57
CA ILE A 173 2.95 -10.04 3.77
C ILE A 173 2.36 -9.80 2.38
N PHE A 174 1.93 -10.86 1.71
CA PHE A 174 1.40 -10.75 0.36
C PHE A 174 -0.01 -10.17 0.34
N LEU A 175 -0.86 -10.45 1.35
CA LEU A 175 -2.17 -9.82 1.51
C LEU A 175 -2.04 -8.31 1.69
N ALA A 176 -1.11 -7.84 2.53
CA ALA A 176 -0.87 -6.42 2.69
C ALA A 176 -0.27 -5.79 1.44
N ALA A 177 0.63 -6.47 0.73
CA ALA A 177 1.13 -5.98 -0.56
C ALA A 177 -0.02 -5.82 -1.57
N ALA A 178 -0.95 -6.79 -1.64
CA ALA A 178 -2.10 -6.71 -2.52
C ALA A 178 -3.09 -5.61 -2.10
N ALA A 179 -3.45 -5.57 -0.82
CA ALA A 179 -4.35 -4.60 -0.22
C ALA A 179 -3.82 -3.15 -0.39
N ALA A 180 -2.53 -2.93 -0.18
CA ALA A 180 -1.90 -1.62 -0.36
C ALA A 180 -1.74 -1.21 -1.82
N SER A 181 -1.70 -2.16 -2.75
CA SER A 181 -1.59 -1.90 -4.19
C SER A 181 -2.93 -1.58 -4.84
N LEU A 182 -4.06 -2.05 -4.29
CA LEU A 182 -5.41 -1.71 -4.75
C LEU A 182 -5.68 -0.19 -4.81
N PRO A 183 -5.41 0.61 -3.75
CA PRO A 183 -5.59 2.04 -3.84
C PRO A 183 -4.60 2.71 -4.81
N VAL A 184 -3.42 2.12 -5.07
CA VAL A 184 -2.52 2.62 -6.13
C VAL A 184 -3.13 2.40 -7.52
N ALA A 185 -3.79 1.26 -7.76
CA ALA A 185 -4.57 1.06 -8.98
C ALA A 185 -5.72 2.10 -9.10
N ALA A 186 -6.38 2.44 -7.98
CA ALA A 186 -7.38 3.50 -7.95
C ALA A 186 -6.80 4.89 -8.28
N VAL A 187 -5.57 5.20 -7.84
CA VAL A 187 -4.84 6.43 -8.24
C VAL A 187 -4.65 6.47 -9.75
N GLY A 188 -4.21 5.37 -10.36
CA GLY A 188 -4.03 5.27 -11.81
C GLY A 188 -5.34 5.44 -12.60
N LEU A 189 -6.42 4.81 -12.13
CA LEU A 189 -7.77 4.99 -12.69
C LEU A 189 -8.27 6.43 -12.53
N MET A 190 -8.02 7.05 -11.39
CA MET A 190 -8.37 8.46 -11.15
C MET A 190 -7.59 9.39 -12.07
N GLY A 191 -6.32 9.08 -12.37
CA GLY A 191 -5.54 9.76 -13.40
C GLY A 191 -6.21 9.69 -14.78
N ARG A 192 -6.75 8.52 -15.16
CA ARG A 192 -7.46 8.31 -16.44
C ARG A 192 -8.85 8.91 -16.51
N ALA A 193 -9.43 9.33 -15.39
CA ALA A 193 -10.73 10.02 -15.39
C ALA A 193 -10.70 11.39 -16.09
N GLN A 194 -9.50 11.95 -16.39
CA GLN A 194 -9.29 13.18 -17.17
C GLN A 194 -10.21 14.36 -16.78
N ILE A 195 -10.61 14.43 -15.51
CA ILE A 195 -11.51 15.46 -14.98
C ILE A 195 -10.79 16.82 -14.99
N ARG A 196 -11.45 17.85 -15.52
CA ARG A 196 -10.90 19.22 -15.66
C ARG A 196 -11.60 20.23 -14.74
N GLY A 197 -10.98 21.40 -14.59
CA GLY A 197 -11.54 22.52 -13.83
C GLY A 197 -11.53 22.28 -12.32
N ARG A 198 -12.53 22.81 -11.60
CA ARG A 198 -12.60 22.74 -10.12
C ARG A 198 -12.62 21.29 -9.60
N LEU A 199 -13.20 20.37 -10.37
CA LEU A 199 -13.27 18.96 -10.01
C LEU A 199 -11.91 18.25 -10.09
N ALA A 200 -10.93 18.79 -10.83
CA ALA A 200 -9.58 18.22 -10.88
C ALA A 200 -8.88 18.26 -9.51
N LYS A 201 -9.10 19.34 -8.74
CA LYS A 201 -8.56 19.46 -7.37
C LYS A 201 -9.13 18.38 -6.45
N TRP A 202 -10.40 18.03 -6.63
CA TRP A 202 -11.04 16.94 -5.90
C TRP A 202 -10.47 15.58 -6.28
N THR A 203 -10.20 15.33 -7.56
CA THR A 203 -9.55 14.09 -7.98
C THR A 203 -8.14 13.95 -7.41
N ASP A 204 -7.37 15.03 -7.35
CA ASP A 204 -6.03 15.00 -6.74
C ASP A 204 -6.11 14.75 -5.24
N PHE A 205 -7.06 15.38 -4.54
CA PHE A 205 -7.33 15.09 -3.13
C PHE A 205 -7.72 13.63 -2.90
N LEU A 206 -8.56 13.04 -3.76
CA LEU A 206 -8.92 11.61 -3.70
C LEU A 206 -7.70 10.70 -3.91
N LYS A 207 -6.79 11.02 -4.84
CA LYS A 207 -5.53 10.27 -5.00
C LYS A 207 -4.70 10.28 -3.71
N LEU A 208 -4.67 11.42 -3.01
CA LEU A 208 -3.98 11.50 -1.72
C LEU A 208 -4.64 10.62 -0.65
N ILE A 209 -5.97 10.57 -0.61
CA ILE A 209 -6.71 9.64 0.26
C ILE A 209 -6.34 8.19 -0.08
N TYR A 210 -6.30 7.81 -1.36
CA TYR A 210 -5.95 6.44 -1.76
C TYR A 210 -4.51 6.09 -1.36
N LEU A 211 -3.54 6.97 -1.62
CA LEU A 211 -2.16 6.75 -1.16
C LEU A 211 -2.07 6.66 0.38
N ALA A 212 -2.86 7.46 1.10
CA ALA A 212 -2.95 7.42 2.56
C ALA A 212 -3.59 6.12 3.09
N LEU A 213 -4.54 5.53 2.37
CA LEU A 213 -5.07 4.20 2.67
C LEU A 213 -4.01 3.12 2.42
N GLY A 214 -3.33 3.17 1.26
CA GLY A 214 -2.30 2.19 0.90
C GLY A 214 -1.14 2.16 1.89
N ILE A 215 -0.66 3.32 2.33
CA ILE A 215 0.40 3.37 3.35
C ILE A 215 -0.10 2.88 4.73
N ASN A 216 -1.34 3.14 5.11
CA ASN A 216 -1.92 2.62 6.35
C ASN A 216 -1.89 1.08 6.35
N LEU A 217 -2.28 0.47 5.22
CA LEU A 217 -2.27 -0.98 5.00
C LEU A 217 -0.86 -1.58 4.95
N LEU A 218 0.16 -0.86 4.45
CA LEU A 218 1.54 -1.34 4.55
C LEU A 218 2.07 -1.28 5.98
N LEU A 219 1.83 -0.16 6.67
CA LEU A 219 2.36 0.06 8.01
C LEU A 219 1.67 -0.80 9.07
N ILE A 220 0.43 -1.26 8.84
CA ILE A 220 -0.23 -2.19 9.76
C ILE A 220 0.49 -3.54 9.84
N ILE A 221 1.17 -3.99 8.78
CA ILE A 221 1.98 -5.21 8.86
C ILE A 221 3.42 -4.88 9.23
N ALA A 222 3.96 -3.82 8.61
CA ALA A 222 5.39 -3.55 8.69
C ALA A 222 5.86 -3.10 10.08
N VAL A 223 4.97 -2.52 10.91
CA VAL A 223 5.40 -1.94 12.19
C VAL A 223 4.52 -2.20 13.40
N ILE A 224 3.45 -2.98 13.27
CA ILE A 224 2.44 -3.07 14.33
C ILE A 224 2.92 -3.74 15.62
N GLU A 225 3.91 -4.63 15.51
CA GLU A 225 4.59 -5.24 16.65
C GLU A 225 5.25 -4.20 17.60
N TRP A 226 5.56 -2.99 17.11
CA TRP A 226 6.03 -1.88 17.94
C TRP A 226 4.89 -0.95 18.42
N GLU A 227 3.69 -1.09 17.86
CA GLU A 227 2.51 -0.24 18.10
C GLU A 227 1.45 -0.90 18.99
N VAL A 228 1.55 -2.20 19.26
CA VAL A 228 0.64 -2.89 20.15
C VAL A 228 1.42 -3.70 21.18
N VAL A 229 0.90 -3.74 22.41
CA VAL A 229 1.50 -4.52 23.50
C VAL A 229 1.09 -5.97 23.30
N VAL A 230 1.84 -6.69 22.48
CA VAL A 230 1.79 -8.14 22.47
C VAL A 230 2.71 -8.63 23.58
N ASN A 231 2.20 -9.47 24.49
CA ASN A 231 2.98 -10.03 25.60
C ASN A 231 4.35 -10.53 25.10
N HIS A 232 5.40 -9.86 25.58
CA HIS A 232 6.84 -10.12 25.43
C HIS A 232 7.24 -11.27 24.50
N ILE A 233 7.03 -11.11 23.19
CA ILE A 233 7.67 -12.00 22.23
C ILE A 233 9.14 -11.63 22.25
N GLU A 234 9.97 -12.47 22.85
CA GLU A 234 11.42 -12.35 22.92
C GLU A 234 12.03 -12.03 21.53
N LEU A 235 11.41 -12.58 20.48
CA LEU A 235 11.76 -12.28 19.09
C LEU A 235 11.64 -10.79 18.72
N VAL A 236 10.58 -10.09 19.16
CA VAL A 236 10.38 -8.66 18.88
C VAL A 236 11.33 -7.81 19.74
N ALA A 237 11.56 -8.20 20.99
CA ALA A 237 12.51 -7.53 21.88
C ALA A 237 13.96 -7.61 21.36
N ASN A 238 14.32 -8.69 20.65
CA ASN A 238 15.62 -8.88 20.03
C ASN A 238 15.81 -8.14 18.69
N ARG A 239 14.78 -7.48 18.15
CA ARG A 239 14.91 -6.69 16.92
C ARG A 239 15.65 -5.38 17.19
N PRO A 240 16.59 -4.96 16.33
CA PRO A 240 17.24 -3.66 16.51
C PRO A 240 16.21 -2.53 16.41
N VAL A 241 16.11 -1.69 17.45
CA VAL A 241 15.07 -0.65 17.55
C VAL A 241 15.17 0.38 16.42
N TRP A 242 16.35 0.60 15.85
CA TRP A 242 16.56 1.48 14.69
C TRP A 242 15.88 1.02 13.40
N VAL A 243 15.44 -0.24 13.32
CA VAL A 243 14.68 -0.76 12.18
C VAL A 243 13.28 -0.15 12.12
N PHE A 244 12.64 0.11 13.26
CA PHE A 244 11.30 0.71 13.33
C PHE A 244 11.21 2.06 12.61
N PRO A 245 12.03 3.09 12.96
CA PRO A 245 12.01 4.35 12.23
C PRO A 245 12.51 4.20 10.78
N LEU A 246 13.41 3.26 10.48
CA LEU A 246 13.85 3.02 9.10
C LEU A 246 12.69 2.56 8.21
N ILE A 247 11.92 1.56 8.65
CA ILE A 247 10.77 1.03 7.90
C ILE A 247 9.70 2.10 7.73
N THR A 248 9.28 2.77 8.81
CA THR A 248 8.27 3.83 8.72
C THR A 248 8.73 4.98 7.85
N GLY A 249 9.99 5.41 8.00
CA GLY A 249 10.58 6.49 7.22
C GLY A 249 10.65 6.16 5.73
N ALA A 250 11.08 4.95 5.37
CA ALA A 250 11.20 4.53 3.97
C ALA A 250 9.85 4.44 3.27
N ILE A 251 8.88 3.77 3.91
CA ILE A 251 7.52 3.59 3.39
C ILE A 251 6.81 4.94 3.27
N SER A 252 6.92 5.81 4.27
CA SER A 252 6.34 7.15 4.21
C SER A 252 7.00 8.02 3.16
N PHE A 253 8.34 8.07 3.08
CA PHE A 253 9.03 8.81 2.02
C PHE A 253 8.59 8.35 0.63
N ALA A 254 8.45 7.05 0.40
CA ALA A 254 7.96 6.49 -0.85
C ALA A 254 6.58 7.05 -1.22
N ALA A 255 5.62 6.97 -0.29
CA ALA A 255 4.28 7.48 -0.50
C ALA A 255 4.24 9.00 -0.70
N LEU A 256 5.06 9.77 0.01
CA LEU A 256 5.14 11.23 -0.11
C LEU A 256 5.72 11.67 -1.46
N VAL A 257 6.75 10.98 -1.96
CA VAL A 257 7.30 11.25 -3.29
C VAL A 257 6.27 10.93 -4.37
N LEU A 258 5.57 9.79 -4.26
CA LEU A 258 4.49 9.43 -5.18
C LEU A 258 3.35 10.45 -5.15
N ALA A 259 2.92 10.89 -3.96
CA ALA A 259 1.89 11.90 -3.78
C ALA A 259 2.22 13.18 -4.55
N ARG A 260 3.46 13.68 -4.42
CA ARG A 260 3.93 14.88 -5.15
C ARG A 260 3.93 14.72 -6.66
N ARG A 261 4.01 13.49 -7.19
CA ARG A 261 3.94 13.21 -8.63
C ARG A 261 2.51 13.12 -9.13
N VAL A 262 1.66 12.38 -8.43
CA VAL A 262 0.28 12.10 -8.89
C VAL A 262 -0.73 13.19 -8.55
N ALA A 263 -0.40 14.10 -7.63
CA ALA A 263 -1.23 15.23 -7.23
C ALA A 263 -0.36 16.50 -7.12
N PRO A 264 0.15 17.03 -8.24
CA PRO A 264 1.10 18.13 -8.23
C PRO A 264 0.47 19.40 -7.63
N GLY A 265 1.06 19.88 -6.55
CA GLY A 265 0.57 21.04 -5.83
C GLY A 265 1.54 21.51 -4.74
N PRO A 266 1.32 22.73 -4.21
CA PRO A 266 2.00 23.13 -3.00
C PRO A 266 1.53 22.24 -1.85
N TRP A 267 2.44 21.88 -0.95
CA TRP A 267 2.15 21.16 0.28
C TRP A 267 1.54 19.75 0.12
N THR A 268 1.60 19.15 -1.07
CA THR A 268 1.01 17.84 -1.34
C THR A 268 1.50 16.74 -0.39
N ALA A 269 2.81 16.69 -0.09
CA ALA A 269 3.34 15.69 0.83
C ALA A 269 2.78 15.90 2.24
N THR A 270 2.75 17.16 2.69
CA THR A 270 2.22 17.55 4.01
C THR A 270 0.74 17.22 4.14
N VAL A 271 -0.07 17.55 3.12
CA VAL A 271 -1.51 17.22 3.09
C VAL A 271 -1.71 15.70 3.10
N MET A 272 -0.93 14.94 2.34
CA MET A 272 -0.98 13.48 2.38
C MET A 272 -0.66 12.95 3.78
N ALA A 273 0.39 13.45 4.44
CA ALA A 273 0.76 13.06 5.80
C ALA A 273 -0.35 13.37 6.81
N LEU A 274 -1.05 14.50 6.66
CA LEU A 274 -2.22 14.84 7.48
C LEU A 274 -3.41 13.90 7.23
N ILE A 275 -3.70 13.56 5.97
CA ILE A 275 -4.76 12.60 5.64
C ILE A 275 -4.43 11.22 6.21
N TYR A 276 -3.19 10.75 6.05
CA TYR A 276 -2.70 9.52 6.66
C TYR A 276 -2.95 9.51 8.17
N LEU A 277 -2.52 10.57 8.85
CA LEU A 277 -2.70 10.71 10.29
C LEU A 277 -4.18 10.73 10.68
N GLY A 278 -5.01 11.45 9.93
CA GLY A 278 -6.46 11.47 10.14
C GLY A 278 -7.08 10.08 10.03
N ILE A 279 -6.74 9.31 8.99
CA ILE A 279 -7.20 7.92 8.82
C ILE A 279 -6.71 7.05 9.98
N ARG A 280 -5.44 7.18 10.38
CA ARG A 280 -4.83 6.44 11.50
C ARG A 280 -5.59 6.72 12.81
N VAL A 281 -5.84 7.99 13.13
CA VAL A 281 -6.59 8.41 14.33
C VAL A 281 -8.02 7.91 14.29
N CYS A 282 -8.72 8.03 13.16
CA CYS A 282 -10.07 7.50 12.98
C CYS A 282 -10.13 5.99 13.20
N ALA A 283 -9.22 5.23 12.60
CA ALA A 283 -9.17 3.79 12.75
C ALA A 283 -8.83 3.36 14.19
N MET A 284 -7.87 4.03 14.83
CA MET A 284 -7.53 3.77 16.24
C MET A 284 -8.69 4.11 17.18
N THR A 285 -9.46 5.14 16.86
CA THR A 285 -10.66 5.52 17.63
C THR A 285 -11.75 4.46 17.46
N LEU A 286 -11.97 3.98 16.23
CA LEU A 286 -12.90 2.90 15.94
C LEU A 286 -12.54 1.64 16.74
N VAL A 287 -11.27 1.22 16.68
CA VAL A 287 -10.74 0.09 17.45
C VAL A 287 -11.00 0.27 18.95
N LEU A 288 -10.68 1.44 19.51
CA LEU A 288 -10.92 1.74 20.92
C LEU A 288 -12.40 1.60 21.30
N GLN A 289 -13.32 1.97 20.42
CA GLN A 289 -14.75 1.84 20.69
C GLN A 289 -15.25 0.40 20.58
N ILE A 290 -14.69 -0.41 19.68
CA ILE A 290 -15.16 -1.78 19.45
C ILE A 290 -14.58 -2.76 20.47
N THR A 291 -13.26 -2.77 20.64
CA THR A 291 -12.55 -3.78 21.44
C THR A 291 -11.95 -3.25 22.74
N GLY A 292 -11.99 -1.92 22.95
CA GLY A 292 -11.36 -1.29 24.12
C GLY A 292 -9.82 -1.26 24.07
N VAL A 293 -9.21 -1.86 23.05
CA VAL A 293 -7.77 -1.80 22.80
C VAL A 293 -7.38 -0.35 22.57
N ARG A 294 -6.30 0.09 23.23
CA ARG A 294 -5.71 1.41 23.04
C ARG A 294 -4.47 1.28 22.17
N PRO A 295 -4.57 1.49 20.85
CA PRO A 295 -3.40 1.42 19.98
C PRO A 295 -2.43 2.53 20.36
N LYS A 296 -1.14 2.21 20.31
CA LYS A 296 -0.09 3.18 20.57
C LYS A 296 0.17 4.02 19.30
N LEU A 297 0.56 5.27 19.48
CA LEU A 297 0.73 6.23 18.39
C LEU A 297 1.90 5.81 17.48
N THR A 298 1.60 5.57 16.21
CA THR A 298 2.58 5.37 15.14
C THR A 298 3.54 6.54 15.03
N LEU A 299 4.78 6.27 14.57
CA LEU A 299 5.75 7.34 14.28
C LEU A 299 5.17 8.33 13.26
N ILE A 300 5.09 9.58 13.68
CA ILE A 300 4.54 10.67 12.88
C ILE A 300 5.63 11.21 11.95
N PHE A 301 5.37 11.22 10.65
CA PHE A 301 6.28 11.74 9.62
C PHE A 301 5.91 13.12 9.06
N LEU A 302 5.03 13.85 9.76
CA LEU A 302 4.53 15.16 9.32
C LEU A 302 5.64 16.21 9.11
N LEU A 303 6.61 16.29 10.02
CA LEU A 303 7.71 17.25 9.89
C LEU A 303 8.66 16.89 8.73
N GLY A 304 8.90 15.60 8.50
CA GLY A 304 9.61 15.10 7.31
C GLY A 304 8.88 15.47 6.01
N ALA A 305 7.55 15.35 5.99
CA ALA A 305 6.73 15.75 4.84
C ALA A 305 6.77 17.26 4.59
N LEU A 306 6.70 18.08 5.65
CA LEU A 306 6.81 19.53 5.58
C LEU A 306 8.14 19.95 4.96
N PHE A 307 9.25 19.39 5.46
CA PHE A 307 10.59 19.72 4.96
C PHE A 307 10.77 19.26 3.51
N LEU A 308 10.26 18.08 3.15
CA LEU A 308 10.24 17.60 1.77
C LEU A 308 9.53 18.56 0.82
N ASP A 309 8.35 19.07 1.22
CA ASP A 309 7.61 20.05 0.41
C ASP A 309 8.38 21.36 0.27
N MET A 310 8.92 21.90 1.37
CA MET A 310 9.69 23.15 1.35
C MET A 310 10.89 23.07 0.39
N VAL A 311 11.69 22.01 0.49
CA VAL A 311 12.87 21.88 -0.37
C VAL A 311 12.50 21.58 -1.81
N CYS A 312 11.48 20.75 -2.06
CA CYS A 312 11.05 20.46 -3.42
C CYS A 312 10.50 21.72 -4.10
N GLN A 313 9.67 22.51 -3.42
CA GLN A 313 9.18 23.79 -3.95
C GLN A 313 10.32 24.77 -4.25
N ARG A 314 11.33 24.84 -3.36
CA ARG A 314 12.51 25.69 -3.59
C ARG A 314 13.34 25.20 -4.79
N MET A 315 13.49 23.89 -4.95
CA MET A 315 14.16 23.27 -6.09
C MET A 315 13.40 23.50 -7.40
N ASP A 316 12.07 23.37 -7.38
CA ASP A 316 11.20 23.63 -8.53
C ASP A 316 11.34 25.09 -9.01
N ARG A 317 11.36 26.07 -8.08
CA ARG A 317 11.62 27.49 -8.39
C ARG A 317 13.02 27.77 -8.96
N ARG A 318 13.99 26.88 -8.70
CA ARG A 318 15.38 26.98 -9.19
C ARG A 318 15.62 26.15 -10.45
N GLY A 319 14.59 25.55 -11.04
CA GLY A 319 14.71 24.71 -12.24
C GLY A 319 15.32 23.33 -12.01
N ILE A 320 15.42 22.85 -10.75
CA ILE A 320 16.01 21.56 -10.41
C ILE A 320 14.91 20.50 -10.39
N HIS A 321 14.54 19.96 -11.55
CA HIS A 321 13.41 19.03 -11.69
C HIS A 321 13.75 17.55 -11.45
N GLY A 322 15.04 17.17 -11.45
CA GLY A 322 15.47 15.78 -11.30
C GLY A 322 16.96 15.62 -11.00
N GLY A 323 17.43 14.38 -11.09
CA GLY A 323 18.84 14.01 -10.90
C GLY A 323 19.25 13.79 -9.43
N TRP A 324 20.51 13.36 -9.26
CA TRP A 324 21.07 12.98 -7.96
C TRP A 324 21.01 14.11 -6.93
N ARG A 325 21.15 15.37 -7.36
CA ARG A 325 21.05 16.54 -6.47
C ARG A 325 19.68 16.63 -5.81
N ARG A 326 18.60 16.42 -6.58
CA ARG A 326 17.23 16.43 -6.07
C ARG A 326 17.00 15.28 -5.09
N ALA A 327 17.53 14.09 -5.40
CA ALA A 327 17.46 12.93 -4.51
C ALA A 327 18.16 13.21 -3.16
N LEU A 328 19.39 13.72 -3.19
CA LEU A 328 20.15 14.08 -1.97
C LEU A 328 19.40 15.11 -1.11
N ILE A 329 18.92 16.21 -1.72
CA ILE A 329 18.25 17.28 -0.98
C ILE A 329 16.90 16.80 -0.43
N ALA A 330 16.12 16.07 -1.23
CA ALA A 330 14.81 15.56 -0.81
C ALA A 330 14.94 14.51 0.32
N GLY A 331 15.83 13.53 0.15
CA GLY A 331 16.09 12.51 1.17
C GLY A 331 16.64 13.12 2.46
N GLY A 332 17.63 14.02 2.34
CA GLY A 332 18.20 14.72 3.50
C GLY A 332 17.17 15.56 4.26
N ALA A 333 16.35 16.34 3.55
CA ALA A 333 15.31 17.16 4.17
C ALA A 333 14.26 16.32 4.91
N PHE A 334 13.82 15.22 4.29
CA PHE A 334 12.89 14.29 4.94
C PHE A 334 13.50 13.66 6.19
N THR A 335 14.72 13.10 6.10
CA THR A 335 15.40 12.46 7.23
C THR A 335 15.60 13.44 8.40
N VAL A 336 16.02 14.67 8.12
CA VAL A 336 16.21 15.71 9.16
C VAL A 336 14.89 16.08 9.83
N GLY A 337 13.78 16.11 9.10
CA GLY A 337 12.46 16.36 9.70
C GLY A 337 11.89 15.16 10.46
N PHE A 338 12.16 13.94 10.00
CA PHE A 338 11.54 12.72 10.54
C PHE A 338 12.28 12.17 11.77
N ILE A 339 13.60 12.03 11.73
CA ILE A 339 14.37 11.34 12.78
C ILE A 339 14.21 11.96 14.18
N PRO A 340 14.24 13.30 14.35
CA PRO A 340 14.06 13.89 15.68
C PRO A 340 12.69 13.57 16.30
N ILE A 341 11.64 13.58 15.48
CA ILE A 341 10.28 13.21 15.90
C ILE A 341 10.24 11.72 16.25
N ALA A 342 10.78 10.87 15.37
CA ALA A 342 10.81 9.44 15.61
C ALA A 342 11.56 9.08 16.91
N ARG A 343 12.74 9.69 17.13
CA ARG A 343 13.52 9.54 18.38
C ARG A 343 12.71 9.96 19.61
N GLY A 344 12.01 11.10 19.54
CA GLY A 344 11.17 11.59 20.62
C GLY A 344 10.02 10.63 20.92
N THR A 345 9.29 10.20 19.88
CA THR A 345 8.19 9.24 20.01
C THR A 345 8.68 7.91 20.58
N ILE A 346 9.74 7.31 20.03
CA ILE A 346 10.28 6.03 20.51
C ILE A 346 10.67 6.12 21.99
N ASN A 347 11.38 7.18 22.39
CA ASN A 347 11.84 7.35 23.77
C ASN A 347 10.71 7.61 24.77
N VAL A 348 9.57 8.17 24.35
CA VAL A 348 8.40 8.33 25.23
C VAL A 348 7.55 7.05 25.23
N HIS A 349 7.39 6.41 24.07
CA HIS A 349 6.40 5.36 23.87
C HIS A 349 6.91 3.96 24.20
N LEU A 350 8.09 3.57 23.71
CA LEU A 350 8.62 2.23 23.94
C LEU A 350 9.07 2.01 25.39
N ARG A 351 9.41 3.07 26.14
CA ARG A 351 9.71 2.97 27.58
C ARG A 351 8.58 2.33 28.38
N HIS A 352 7.34 2.64 28.03
CA HIS A 352 6.16 2.11 28.71
C HIS A 352 5.64 0.80 28.08
N VAL A 353 6.20 0.36 26.96
CA VAL A 353 5.75 -0.86 26.26
C VAL A 353 6.58 -2.05 26.68
N MET A 354 7.91 -1.90 26.68
CA MET A 354 8.78 -3.05 26.59
C MET A 354 9.49 -3.40 27.89
N GLU A 355 9.64 -2.49 28.88
CA GLU A 355 10.46 -2.59 30.12
C GLU A 355 11.94 -3.08 29.94
N VAL A 356 12.25 -3.69 28.81
CA VAL A 356 13.41 -4.52 28.47
C VAL A 356 14.20 -3.90 27.32
N LEU A 357 13.58 -3.05 26.48
CA LEU A 357 14.33 -2.35 25.44
C LEU A 357 15.23 -1.29 26.06
N THR A 358 16.52 -1.47 25.80
CA THR A 358 17.55 -0.45 25.98
C THR A 358 17.18 0.80 25.17
N TYR A 359 17.51 1.96 25.73
CA TYR A 359 17.20 3.30 25.22
C TYR A 359 17.43 3.42 23.70
N PHE A 360 16.58 4.16 22.98
CA PHE A 360 16.90 4.57 21.61
C PHE A 360 18.00 5.62 21.67
N ASP A 361 19.23 5.13 21.69
CA ASP A 361 20.40 5.87 22.08
C ASP A 361 20.93 6.73 20.94
N PHE A 362 22.08 7.36 21.17
CA PHE A 362 22.71 8.17 20.14
C PHE A 362 23.14 7.33 18.93
N THR A 363 23.63 6.11 19.17
CA THR A 363 24.06 5.17 18.13
C THR A 363 22.89 4.76 17.24
N ASP A 364 21.77 4.34 17.84
CA ASP A 364 20.55 3.99 17.13
C ASP A 364 20.02 5.17 16.30
N THR A 365 20.09 6.38 16.86
CA THR A 365 19.68 7.61 16.16
C THR A 365 20.53 7.84 14.92
N VAL A 366 21.85 7.71 15.04
CA VAL A 366 22.79 7.88 13.93
C VAL A 366 22.60 6.79 12.88
N MET A 367 22.46 5.53 13.30
CA MET A 367 22.22 4.39 12.41
C MET A 367 20.92 4.54 11.63
N ALA A 368 19.81 4.85 12.32
CA ALA A 368 18.52 5.10 11.67
C ALA A 368 18.61 6.28 10.69
N ALA A 369 19.26 7.38 11.06
CA ALA A 369 19.38 8.56 10.21
C ALA A 369 20.21 8.28 8.95
N LEU A 370 21.37 7.62 9.09
CA LEU A 370 22.25 7.30 7.97
C LEU A 370 21.58 6.28 7.03
N ALA A 371 21.04 5.19 7.57
CA ALA A 371 20.35 4.17 6.79
C ALA A 371 19.15 4.76 6.03
N LEU A 372 18.33 5.56 6.72
CA LEU A 372 17.17 6.21 6.10
C LEU A 372 17.59 7.22 5.03
N PHE A 373 18.63 8.02 5.28
CA PHE A 373 19.14 8.96 4.29
C PHE A 373 19.61 8.24 3.02
N LEU A 374 20.45 7.21 3.16
CA LEU A 374 20.94 6.44 2.01
C LEU A 374 19.79 5.79 1.24
N LEU A 375 18.84 5.20 1.96
CA LEU A 375 17.68 4.54 1.35
C LEU A 375 16.77 5.53 0.62
N THR A 376 16.44 6.67 1.23
CA THR A 376 15.59 7.70 0.59
C THR A 376 16.24 8.30 -0.65
N VAL A 377 17.56 8.50 -0.63
CA VAL A 377 18.32 8.95 -1.81
C VAL A 377 18.27 7.91 -2.93
N ALA A 378 18.45 6.63 -2.61
CA ALA A 378 18.40 5.54 -3.58
C ALA A 378 16.99 5.33 -4.15
N LEU A 379 15.96 5.46 -3.33
CA LEU A 379 14.56 5.26 -3.74
C LEU A 379 14.02 6.43 -4.57
N TYR A 380 14.45 7.67 -4.30
CA TYR A 380 13.91 8.86 -4.95
C TYR A 380 13.77 8.77 -6.48
N PRO A 381 14.81 8.42 -7.27
CA PRO A 381 14.70 8.36 -8.73
C PRO A 381 13.72 7.27 -9.20
N VAL A 382 13.62 6.15 -8.50
CA VAL A 382 12.68 5.06 -8.83
C VAL A 382 11.24 5.51 -8.57
N LEU A 383 10.99 6.09 -7.40
CA LEU A 383 9.68 6.61 -7.00
C LEU A 383 9.21 7.76 -7.89
N ALA A 384 10.13 8.64 -8.26
CA ALA A 384 9.87 9.72 -9.21
C ALA A 384 9.37 9.17 -10.55
N ARG A 385 10.09 8.20 -11.13
CA ARG A 385 9.70 7.54 -12.39
C ARG A 385 8.39 6.77 -12.27
N LEU A 386 8.16 6.10 -11.15
CA LEU A 386 6.91 5.38 -10.88
C LEU A 386 5.72 6.36 -10.82
N GLY A 387 5.88 7.49 -10.13
CA GLY A 387 4.86 8.53 -10.08
C GLY A 387 4.60 9.16 -11.45
N ASP A 388 5.66 9.39 -12.24
CA ASP A 388 5.53 9.87 -13.62
C ASP A 388 4.80 8.84 -14.49
N TRP A 389 5.09 7.54 -14.34
CA TRP A 389 4.37 6.47 -15.05
C TRP A 389 2.88 6.40 -14.68
N LEU A 390 2.56 6.56 -13.39
CA LEU A 390 1.17 6.59 -12.91
C LEU A 390 0.37 7.73 -13.56
N GLU A 391 1.01 8.88 -13.76
CA GLU A 391 0.43 10.05 -14.41
C GLU A 391 0.46 9.99 -15.94
N ASP A 392 1.56 9.55 -16.56
CA ASP A 392 1.74 9.45 -18.00
C ASP A 392 0.91 8.32 -18.64
N ALA A 393 0.35 7.41 -17.86
CA ALA A 393 -0.73 6.53 -18.32
C ALA A 393 -1.98 7.30 -18.83
N LYS A 394 -2.03 8.63 -18.65
CA LYS A 394 -2.95 9.57 -19.33
C LYS A 394 -2.64 9.77 -20.82
N LYS A 395 -1.40 9.52 -21.26
CA LYS A 395 -0.84 9.84 -22.59
C LYS A 395 -0.50 8.61 -23.45
N MET A 396 -0.60 7.40 -22.91
CA MET A 396 -0.35 6.14 -23.65
C MET A 396 -1.52 5.75 -24.59
N VAL A 397 -2.27 6.73 -25.10
CA VAL A 397 -3.35 6.58 -26.10
C VAL A 397 -2.95 7.33 -27.35
#